data_AF-A0AAD9FA88-F1
#
_entry.id   AF-A0AAD9FA88-F1
#
_cell.length_a   1.000
_cell.length_b   1.000
_cell.length_c   1.000
_cell.angle_alpha   90.00
_cell.angle_beta   90.00
_cell.angle_gamma   90.00
#
_symmetry.space_group_name_H-M   'P 1'
#
loop_
_entity.id
_entity.type
_entity.pdbx_description
1 polymer ?
#
loop_
_entity_poly.entity_id
_entity_poly.type
_entity_poly.pdbx_seq_one_letter_code
_entity_poly.pdbx_strand_id
1 'polypeptide(L)'
;MTTTRSKQDLAKGGLKPSLFPDSASVAATANVATANVATANVAGDTLDASLLQSMMESLKNDIFGKIDASAVSLHSEILSVRQELKSSVEPLQRAVEAHEATMRDLEQAATDHSTRIGKLEATVDMLTSQVKRLDDKCEDLEGRSRRNNMRVMGIPEGLEGPCATDFVAQFLRDLLKLDETPLLDRAHRTLRERPKEGTLPRPFVVRVHFFHIQSQILQRAGESSPLLYNGKRISIFPDYTSSVAKK
;
A
#
# COMPACT_ATOMS: atom_id res chain seq x y z
N MET A 1 -14.25 -13.20 -7.35
CA MET A 1 -13.38 -13.85 -6.35
C MET A 1 -14.11 -13.78 -5.02
N THR A 2 -14.35 -14.96 -4.47
CA THR A 2 -15.23 -15.30 -3.35
C THR A 2 -14.55 -15.14 -2.00
N THR A 3 -15.27 -14.59 -1.02
CA THR A 3 -14.87 -14.55 0.40
C THR A 3 -15.29 -15.86 1.06
N THR A 4 -14.34 -16.61 1.63
CA THR A 4 -14.63 -17.75 2.51
C THR A 4 -13.96 -17.58 3.87
N ARG A 5 -14.81 -17.70 4.89
CA ARG A 5 -14.51 -17.77 6.32
C ARG A 5 -14.09 -19.21 6.63
N SER A 6 -13.03 -19.42 7.41
CA SER A 6 -12.82 -20.72 8.06
C SER A 6 -12.12 -20.57 9.40
N LYS A 7 -12.79 -21.12 10.43
CA LYS A 7 -12.23 -21.47 11.75
C LYS A 7 -11.33 -22.70 11.58
N GLN A 8 -10.31 -22.82 12.43
CA GLN A 8 -9.85 -24.12 12.90
C GLN A 8 -9.20 -24.00 14.28
N ASP A 9 -9.88 -24.64 15.25
CA ASP A 9 -9.38 -25.08 16.54
C ASP A 9 -8.56 -26.36 16.38
N LEU A 10 -7.53 -26.55 17.23
CA LEU A 10 -6.97 -27.81 17.80
C LEU A 10 -5.55 -27.50 18.31
N ALA A 11 -5.02 -27.97 19.44
CA ALA A 11 -5.55 -28.48 20.69
C ALA A 11 -4.34 -28.73 21.63
N LYS A 12 -4.55 -28.49 22.93
CA LYS A 12 -4.06 -29.25 24.10
C LYS A 12 -2.55 -29.39 24.41
N GLY A 13 -2.24 -28.90 25.60
CA GLY A 13 -1.37 -29.50 26.62
C GLY A 13 -1.22 -28.50 27.77
N GLY A 14 -1.43 -28.76 29.06
CA GLY A 14 -1.78 -29.94 29.82
C GLY A 14 -1.47 -29.63 31.30
N LEU A 15 -2.36 -30.06 32.20
CA LEU A 15 -2.16 -30.29 33.65
C LEU A 15 -1.99 -29.12 34.65
N LYS A 16 -3.14 -28.73 35.21
CA LYS A 16 -3.59 -28.83 36.62
C LYS A 16 -2.81 -28.21 37.81
N PRO A 17 -3.54 -27.87 38.90
CA PRO A 17 -3.16 -26.92 39.94
C PRO A 17 -2.74 -27.57 41.28
N SER A 18 -2.08 -26.78 42.13
CA SER A 18 -1.84 -26.90 43.60
C SER A 18 -0.49 -26.20 43.88
N LEU A 19 -0.15 -25.63 45.03
CA LEU A 19 -0.43 -25.92 46.43
C LEU A 19 -0.37 -24.60 47.23
N PHE A 20 -1.35 -24.39 48.12
CA PHE A 20 -1.06 -23.78 49.42
C PHE A 20 -0.27 -24.81 50.25
N PRO A 21 0.76 -24.43 51.03
CA PRO A 21 1.22 -25.30 52.09
C PRO A 21 0.36 -25.05 53.34
N ASP A 22 -0.50 -26.02 53.63
CA ASP A 22 -0.87 -26.32 55.01
C ASP A 22 0.37 -26.86 55.75
N SER A 23 0.55 -26.42 56.99
CA SER A 23 1.37 -27.14 57.99
C SER A 23 0.59 -27.16 59.28
N ALA A 24 -0.09 -28.28 59.46
CA ALA A 24 -0.85 -28.64 60.63
C ALA A 24 0.04 -29.02 61.82
N SER A 25 -0.60 -29.00 62.99
CA SER A 25 -0.36 -29.86 64.15
C SER A 25 0.82 -29.54 65.07
N VAL A 26 0.47 -28.97 66.23
CA VAL A 26 0.85 -29.61 67.49
C VAL A 26 -0.38 -29.62 68.42
N ALA A 27 -1.04 -30.77 68.48
CA ALA A 27 -1.90 -31.13 69.59
C ALA A 27 -0.99 -31.39 70.82
N ALA A 28 -1.14 -30.58 71.87
CA ALA A 28 -0.54 -30.84 73.17
C ALA A 28 -1.64 -31.17 74.18
N THR A 29 -1.80 -32.47 74.36
CA THR A 29 -2.38 -33.23 75.46
C THR A 29 -2.71 -32.41 76.73
N ALA A 30 -4.00 -32.26 77.02
CA ALA A 30 -4.46 -31.91 78.35
C ALA A 30 -4.22 -33.10 79.29
N ASN A 31 -3.15 -33.02 80.08
CA ASN A 31 -2.81 -33.99 81.10
C ASN A 31 -3.73 -33.76 82.31
N VAL A 32 -4.67 -34.68 82.55
CA VAL A 32 -5.47 -34.73 83.78
C VAL A 32 -4.57 -35.25 84.90
N ALA A 33 -4.01 -34.34 85.69
CA ALA A 33 -3.39 -34.65 86.96
C ALA A 33 -4.36 -34.28 88.09
N THR A 34 -4.98 -35.30 88.67
CA THR A 34 -5.70 -35.21 89.93
C THR A 34 -4.70 -34.86 91.03
N ALA A 35 -4.82 -33.67 91.63
CA ALA A 35 -4.28 -33.39 92.95
C ALA A 35 -5.45 -33.02 93.86
N ASN A 36 -5.59 -33.86 94.87
CA ASN A 36 -6.57 -33.86 95.94
C ASN A 36 -6.41 -32.60 96.83
N VAL A 37 -7.46 -32.27 97.60
CA VAL A 37 -7.45 -31.78 99.00
C VAL A 37 -8.42 -30.60 99.29
N ALA A 38 -9.35 -30.93 100.20
CA ALA A 38 -10.03 -30.11 101.21
C ALA A 38 -11.09 -29.08 100.80
N THR A 39 -12.32 -29.51 101.06
CA THR A 39 -13.39 -28.74 101.72
C THR A 39 -12.92 -27.59 102.62
N ALA A 40 -13.41 -26.38 102.32
CA ALA A 40 -13.81 -25.35 103.29
C ALA A 40 -14.72 -24.37 102.53
N ASN A 41 -16.02 -24.62 102.48
CA ASN A 41 -17.01 -23.97 103.34
C ASN A 41 -16.83 -22.44 103.52
N VAL A 42 -17.80 -21.73 102.92
CA VAL A 42 -18.57 -20.62 103.50
C VAL A 42 -17.99 -19.20 103.43
N ALA A 43 -18.94 -18.31 103.15
CA ALA A 43 -18.96 -16.86 103.29
C ALA A 43 -18.37 -16.07 102.12
N GLY A 44 -19.25 -15.72 101.19
CA GLY A 44 -19.07 -14.53 100.39
C GLY A 44 -19.13 -13.31 101.30
N ASP A 45 -17.98 -12.67 101.47
CA ASP A 45 -17.85 -11.29 101.92
C ASP A 45 -16.98 -10.56 100.88
N THR A 46 -17.63 -9.61 100.20
CA THR A 46 -17.08 -8.51 99.38
C THR A 46 -15.93 -8.83 98.41
N LEU A 47 -16.23 -8.87 97.11
CA LEU A 47 -15.22 -8.64 96.05
C LEU A 47 -14.54 -7.30 96.33
N ASP A 48 -13.28 -7.36 96.75
CA ASP A 48 -12.48 -6.21 97.12
C ASP A 48 -12.32 -5.30 95.89
N ALA A 49 -12.86 -4.08 95.96
CA ALA A 49 -12.92 -3.15 94.82
C ALA A 49 -11.53 -2.87 94.22
N SER A 50 -10.48 -3.06 95.02
CA SER A 50 -9.07 -2.96 94.64
C SER A 50 -8.64 -3.96 93.56
N LEU A 51 -9.07 -5.23 93.66
CA LEU A 51 -8.70 -6.28 92.71
C LEU A 51 -9.38 -6.07 91.36
N LEU A 52 -10.68 -5.73 91.38
CA LEU A 52 -11.48 -5.46 90.18
C LEU A 52 -10.98 -4.20 89.46
N GLN A 53 -10.54 -3.20 90.22
CA GLN A 53 -9.89 -2.01 89.68
C GLN A 53 -8.53 -2.34 89.04
N SER A 54 -7.71 -3.20 89.65
CA SER A 54 -6.43 -3.63 89.06
C SER A 54 -6.60 -4.42 87.75
N MET A 55 -7.62 -5.29 87.67
CA MET A 55 -7.94 -6.04 86.45
C MET A 55 -8.45 -5.12 85.35
N MET A 56 -9.26 -4.12 85.71
CA MET A 56 -9.75 -3.12 84.76
C MET A 56 -8.63 -2.21 84.26
N GLU A 57 -7.67 -1.84 85.11
CA GLU A 57 -6.45 -1.11 84.74
C GLU A 57 -5.58 -1.95 83.79
N SER A 58 -5.40 -3.25 84.07
CA SER A 58 -4.65 -4.17 83.20
C SER A 58 -5.32 -4.34 81.84
N LEU A 59 -6.63 -4.57 81.80
CA LEU A 59 -7.39 -4.71 80.55
C LEU A 59 -7.38 -3.41 79.74
N LYS A 60 -7.51 -2.26 80.41
CA LYS A 60 -7.39 -0.95 79.80
C LYS A 60 -6.02 -0.79 79.13
N ASN A 61 -4.94 -1.12 79.83
CA ASN A 61 -3.58 -1.03 79.30
C ASN A 61 -3.33 -2.00 78.13
N ASP A 62 -3.85 -3.22 78.20
CA ASP A 62 -3.74 -4.19 77.10
C ASP A 62 -4.52 -3.75 75.86
N ILE A 63 -5.73 -3.20 76.03
CA ILE A 63 -6.55 -2.68 74.93
C ILE A 63 -5.88 -1.47 74.29
N PHE A 64 -5.45 -0.49 75.08
CA PHE A 64 -4.74 0.68 74.56
C PHE A 64 -3.43 0.27 73.89
N GLY A 65 -2.66 -0.64 74.48
CA GLY A 65 -1.43 -1.15 73.89
C GLY A 65 -1.66 -1.87 72.55
N LYS A 66 -2.73 -2.67 72.43
CA LYS A 66 -3.11 -3.31 71.15
C LYS A 66 -3.61 -2.30 70.11
N ILE A 67 -4.36 -1.29 70.53
CA ILE A 67 -4.81 -0.20 69.66
C ILE A 67 -3.61 0.59 69.14
N ASP A 68 -2.67 0.95 70.00
CA ASP A 68 -1.45 1.67 69.64
C ASP A 68 -0.58 0.84 68.69
N ALA A 69 -0.37 -0.44 68.98
CA ALA A 69 0.37 -1.35 68.11
C ALA A 69 -0.28 -1.49 66.73
N SER A 70 -1.61 -1.64 66.68
CA SER A 70 -2.37 -1.70 65.43
C SER A 70 -2.30 -0.38 64.66
N ALA A 71 -2.41 0.76 65.35
CA ALA A 71 -2.30 2.09 64.74
C ALA A 71 -0.91 2.32 64.13
N VAL A 72 0.16 1.91 64.83
CA VAL A 72 1.53 1.97 64.30
C VAL A 72 1.71 1.05 63.09
N SER A 73 1.18 -0.17 63.12
CA SER A 73 1.24 -1.11 61.99
C SER A 73 0.54 -0.54 60.75
N LEU A 74 -0.70 -0.05 60.91
CA LEU A 74 -1.47 0.55 59.81
C LEU A 74 -0.76 1.79 59.26
N HIS A 75 -0.20 2.64 60.12
CA HIS A 75 0.56 3.80 59.66
C HIS A 75 1.80 3.39 58.85
N SER A 76 2.49 2.34 59.27
CA SER A 76 3.62 1.76 58.52
C SER A 76 3.20 1.24 57.15
N GLU A 77 2.10 0.49 57.07
CA GLU A 77 1.56 -0.03 55.80
C GLU A 77 1.13 1.11 54.86
N ILE A 78 0.45 2.15 55.39
CA ILE A 78 0.06 3.33 54.62
C ILE A 78 1.29 4.03 54.04
N LEU A 79 2.36 4.17 54.81
CA LEU A 79 3.61 4.76 54.32
C LEU A 79 4.26 3.91 53.22
N SER A 80 4.25 2.57 53.37
CA SER A 80 4.76 1.66 52.34
C SER A 80 3.98 1.80 51.04
N VAL A 81 2.64 1.74 51.09
CA VAL A 81 1.79 1.88 49.90
C VAL A 81 1.97 3.26 49.25
N ARG A 82 2.08 4.33 50.04
CA ARG A 82 2.36 5.67 49.50
C ARG A 82 3.69 5.73 48.77
N GLN A 83 4.73 5.08 49.29
CA GLN A 83 6.04 5.05 48.67
C GLN A 83 6.04 4.22 47.39
N GLU A 84 5.39 3.04 47.40
CA GLU A 84 5.22 2.20 46.22
C GLU A 84 4.43 2.93 45.12
N LEU A 85 3.31 3.57 45.48
CA LEU A 85 2.51 4.36 44.54
C LEU A 85 3.33 5.51 43.95
N LYS A 86 4.07 6.24 44.77
CA LYS A 86 4.96 7.31 44.30
C LYS A 86 5.99 6.78 43.31
N SER A 87 6.62 5.66 43.63
CA SER A 87 7.63 5.02 42.77
C SER A 87 7.07 4.51 41.44
N SER A 88 5.76 4.19 41.38
CA SER A 88 5.07 3.74 40.17
C SER A 88 4.54 4.92 39.32
N VAL A 89 4.07 5.99 39.96
CA VAL A 89 3.50 7.16 39.28
C VAL A 89 4.55 8.01 38.58
N GLU A 90 5.74 8.21 39.17
CA GLU A 90 6.79 9.05 38.57
C GLU A 90 7.31 8.50 37.21
N PRO A 91 7.57 7.20 37.01
CA PRO A 91 7.87 6.64 35.70
C PRO A 91 6.73 6.79 34.69
N LEU A 92 5.48 6.62 35.12
CA LEU A 92 4.31 6.79 34.25
C LEU A 92 4.17 8.23 33.76
N GLN A 93 4.38 9.22 34.64
CA GLN A 93 4.38 10.63 34.25
C GLN A 93 5.47 10.92 33.19
N ARG A 94 6.69 10.42 33.41
CA ARG A 94 7.78 10.56 32.41
C ARG A 94 7.45 9.87 31.09
N ALA A 95 6.82 8.70 31.13
CA ALA A 95 6.40 8.00 29.92
C ALA A 95 5.31 8.76 29.16
N VAL A 96 4.35 9.36 29.86
CA VAL A 96 3.32 10.22 29.27
C VAL A 96 3.95 11.45 28.61
N GLU A 97 4.84 12.16 29.29
CA GLU A 97 5.55 13.32 28.72
C GLU A 97 6.36 12.95 27.47
N ALA A 98 7.05 11.81 27.50
CA ALA A 98 7.79 11.30 26.35
C ALA A 98 6.85 10.95 25.18
N HIS A 99 5.72 10.30 25.47
CA HIS A 99 4.71 10.00 24.46
C HIS A 99 4.10 11.26 23.86
N GLU A 100 3.78 12.27 24.67
CA GLU A 100 3.30 13.57 24.19
C GLU A 100 4.30 14.25 23.25
N ALA A 101 5.60 14.18 23.56
CA ALA A 101 6.64 14.68 22.66
C ALA A 101 6.65 13.92 21.32
N THR A 102 6.64 12.58 21.36
CA THR A 102 6.63 11.79 20.12
C THR A 102 5.36 11.99 19.30
N MET A 103 4.20 12.18 19.95
CA MET A 103 2.94 12.44 19.26
C MET A 103 2.99 13.80 18.54
N ARG A 104 3.53 14.84 19.18
CA ARG A 104 3.73 16.15 18.53
C ARG A 104 4.65 16.06 17.31
N ASP A 105 5.75 15.32 17.42
CA ASP A 105 6.68 15.14 16.29
C ASP A 105 6.02 14.39 15.12
N LEU A 106 5.20 13.37 15.42
CA LEU A 106 4.44 12.62 14.41
C LEU A 106 3.36 13.48 13.75
N GLU A 107 2.64 14.30 14.51
CA GLU A 107 1.63 15.23 13.98
C GLU A 107 2.27 16.26 13.04
N GLN A 108 3.44 16.80 13.40
CA GLN A 108 4.18 17.71 12.54
C GLN A 108 4.66 17.01 11.27
N ALA A 109 5.27 15.83 11.39
CA ALA A 109 5.71 15.06 10.24
C ALA A 109 4.55 14.67 9.31
N ALA A 110 3.40 14.30 9.85
CA ALA A 110 2.19 13.99 9.08
C ALA A 110 1.69 15.22 8.32
N THR A 111 1.70 16.39 8.95
CA THR A 111 1.33 17.65 8.30
C THR A 111 2.30 18.00 7.18
N ASP A 112 3.61 17.89 7.42
CA ASP A 112 4.65 18.14 6.41
C ASP A 112 4.55 17.16 5.24
N HIS A 113 4.27 15.89 5.51
CA HIS A 113 4.04 14.90 4.47
C HIS A 113 2.76 15.19 3.67
N SER A 114 1.66 15.55 4.32
CA SER A 114 0.42 15.93 3.64
C SER A 114 0.62 17.12 2.70
N THR A 115 1.34 18.16 3.15
CA THR A 115 1.65 19.32 2.29
C THR A 115 2.57 18.95 1.12
N ARG A 116 3.55 18.06 1.32
CA ARG A 116 4.42 17.57 0.24
C ARG A 116 3.65 16.72 -0.77
N ILE A 117 2.75 15.86 -0.31
CA ILE A 117 1.88 15.05 -1.17
C ILE A 117 1.03 15.96 -2.05
N GLY A 118 0.35 16.97 -1.47
CA GLY A 118 -0.46 17.91 -2.26
C GLY A 118 0.34 18.68 -3.32
N LYS A 119 1.60 19.06 -3.02
CA LYS A 119 2.50 19.67 -4.01
C LYS A 119 2.89 18.70 -5.13
N LEU A 120 3.12 17.43 -4.79
CA LEU A 120 3.46 16.40 -5.78
C LEU A 120 2.25 16.09 -6.68
N GLU A 121 1.06 15.95 -6.12
CA GLU A 121 -0.18 15.74 -6.87
C GLU A 121 -0.41 16.88 -7.87
N ALA A 122 -0.32 18.13 -7.44
CA ALA A 122 -0.43 19.29 -8.32
C ALA A 122 0.63 19.29 -9.44
N THR A 123 1.86 18.86 -9.13
CA THR A 123 2.93 18.75 -10.13
C THR A 123 2.63 17.64 -11.14
N VAL A 124 2.14 16.50 -10.67
CA VAL A 124 1.76 15.37 -11.53
C VAL A 124 0.62 15.77 -12.46
N ASP A 125 -0.40 16.47 -11.97
CA ASP A 125 -1.52 16.94 -12.80
C ASP A 125 -1.06 17.93 -13.88
N MET A 126 -0.18 18.87 -13.49
CA MET A 126 0.43 19.81 -14.42
C MET A 126 1.25 19.09 -15.50
N LEU A 127 2.13 18.15 -15.10
CA LEU A 127 2.97 17.40 -16.03
C LEU A 127 2.13 16.51 -16.95
N THR A 128 1.11 15.83 -16.43
CA THR A 128 0.20 15.01 -17.22
C THR A 128 -0.51 15.83 -18.28
N SER A 129 -0.98 17.03 -17.92
CA SER A 129 -1.60 17.98 -18.84
C SER A 129 -0.63 18.48 -19.90
N GLN A 130 0.63 18.76 -19.52
CA GLN A 130 1.67 19.16 -20.47
C GLN A 130 2.05 18.04 -21.43
N VAL A 131 2.21 16.81 -20.94
CA VAL A 131 2.50 15.63 -21.76
C VAL A 131 1.40 15.43 -22.78
N LYS A 132 0.13 15.45 -22.36
CA LYS A 132 -1.00 15.33 -23.29
C LYS A 132 -0.98 16.41 -24.37
N ARG A 133 -0.77 17.67 -23.98
CA ARG A 133 -0.67 18.79 -24.93
C ARG A 133 0.48 18.63 -25.93
N LEU A 134 1.63 18.14 -25.46
CA LEU A 134 2.78 17.89 -26.32
C LEU A 134 2.54 16.72 -27.26
N ASP A 135 1.91 15.65 -26.79
CA ASP A 135 1.53 14.49 -27.59
C ASP A 135 0.56 14.89 -28.71
N ASP A 136 -0.51 15.62 -28.38
CA ASP A 136 -1.47 16.16 -29.35
C ASP A 136 -0.78 17.06 -30.40
N LYS A 137 0.19 17.89 -29.97
CA LYS A 137 0.94 18.76 -30.88
C LYS A 137 1.90 17.97 -31.77
N CYS A 138 2.59 16.98 -31.23
CA CYS A 138 3.47 16.10 -32.01
C CYS A 138 2.67 15.33 -33.06
N GLU A 139 1.51 14.81 -32.69
CA GLU A 139 0.59 14.11 -33.59
C GLU A 139 0.08 15.03 -34.72
N ASP A 140 -0.33 16.27 -34.43
CA ASP A 140 -0.74 17.25 -35.45
C ASP A 140 0.42 17.63 -36.39
N LEU A 141 1.63 17.85 -35.85
CA LEU A 141 2.81 18.16 -36.65
C LEU A 141 3.21 16.99 -37.55
N GLU A 142 3.20 15.78 -37.02
CA GLU A 142 3.50 14.57 -37.78
C GLU A 142 2.45 14.35 -38.88
N GLY A 143 1.16 14.49 -38.54
CA GLY A 143 0.06 14.41 -39.49
C GLY A 143 0.19 15.43 -40.62
N ARG A 144 0.51 16.69 -40.31
CA ARG A 144 0.77 17.75 -41.31
C ARG A 144 1.96 17.41 -42.19
N SER A 145 3.05 16.91 -41.61
CA SER A 145 4.25 16.52 -42.35
C SER A 145 4.00 15.35 -43.31
N ARG A 146 3.01 14.50 -43.03
CA ARG A 146 2.67 13.33 -43.85
C ARG A 146 1.53 13.54 -44.84
N ARG A 147 0.91 14.73 -44.90
CA ARG A 147 -0.24 14.98 -45.81
C ARG A 147 0.05 14.71 -47.28
N ASN A 148 1.28 14.97 -47.72
CA ASN A 148 1.71 14.71 -49.10
C ASN A 148 2.29 13.31 -49.30
N ASN A 149 2.37 12.51 -48.24
CA ASN A 149 2.86 11.16 -48.29
C ASN A 149 1.72 10.18 -48.63
N MET A 150 2.08 9.10 -49.29
CA MET A 150 1.21 7.95 -49.56
C MET A 150 2.01 6.67 -49.42
N ARG A 151 1.31 5.57 -49.16
CA ARG A 151 1.88 4.23 -49.01
C ARG A 151 1.43 3.35 -50.16
N VAL A 152 2.39 2.77 -50.86
CA VAL A 152 2.12 1.81 -51.95
C VAL A 152 2.52 0.41 -51.49
N MET A 153 1.58 -0.52 -51.48
CA MET A 153 1.73 -1.89 -51.02
C MET A 153 1.61 -2.89 -52.17
N GLY A 154 2.33 -4.00 -52.07
CA GLY A 154 2.25 -5.10 -53.04
C GLY A 154 3.28 -5.06 -54.17
N ILE A 155 4.11 -4.02 -54.26
CA ILE A 155 5.20 -3.95 -55.26
C ILE A 155 6.26 -5.02 -54.93
N PRO A 156 6.50 -6.01 -55.83
CA PRO A 156 7.51 -7.05 -55.63
C PRO A 156 8.90 -6.47 -55.35
N GLU A 157 9.65 -7.11 -54.46
CA GLU A 157 11.00 -6.65 -54.10
C GLU A 157 12.00 -6.84 -55.24
N GLY A 158 12.86 -5.84 -55.46
CA GLY A 158 13.96 -5.91 -56.43
C GLY A 158 13.65 -5.38 -57.83
N LEU A 159 12.41 -4.93 -58.09
CA LEU A 159 12.03 -4.32 -59.37
C LEU A 159 12.49 -2.86 -59.53
N GLU A 160 12.92 -2.23 -58.45
CA GLU A 160 13.08 -0.77 -58.36
C GLU A 160 14.27 -0.20 -59.12
N GLY A 161 15.25 -1.05 -59.43
CA GLY A 161 16.52 -0.61 -59.99
C GLY A 161 17.28 0.35 -59.05
N PRO A 162 18.16 1.20 -59.59
CA PRO A 162 19.00 2.10 -58.80
C PRO A 162 18.25 3.32 -58.25
N CYS A 163 17.17 3.75 -58.92
CA CYS A 163 16.41 4.97 -58.59
C CYS A 163 14.95 4.63 -58.27
N ALA A 164 14.67 4.34 -57.00
CA ALA A 164 13.32 3.97 -56.55
C ALA A 164 12.27 5.07 -56.81
N THR A 165 12.65 6.35 -56.71
CA THR A 165 11.75 7.48 -56.97
C THR A 165 11.22 7.47 -58.40
N ASP A 166 12.11 7.36 -59.38
CA ASP A 166 11.74 7.39 -60.81
C ASP A 166 10.94 6.14 -61.19
N PHE A 167 11.34 4.97 -60.66
CA PHE A 167 10.59 3.73 -60.84
C PHE A 167 9.16 3.86 -60.33
N VAL A 168 8.96 4.36 -59.10
CA VAL A 168 7.62 4.49 -58.51
C VAL A 168 6.79 5.52 -59.28
N ALA A 169 7.40 6.61 -59.75
CA ALA A 169 6.70 7.63 -60.55
C ALA A 169 6.16 7.03 -61.86
N GLN A 170 7.00 6.31 -62.61
CA GLN A 170 6.61 5.62 -63.85
C GLN A 170 5.59 4.52 -63.58
N PHE A 171 5.82 3.72 -62.53
CA PHE A 171 4.90 2.66 -62.11
C PHE A 171 3.50 3.19 -61.81
N LEU A 172 3.38 4.32 -61.11
CA LEU A 172 2.08 4.93 -60.81
C LEU A 172 1.39 5.46 -62.06
N ARG A 173 2.15 6.08 -62.97
CA ARG A 173 1.62 6.52 -64.27
C ARG A 173 1.01 5.35 -65.05
N ASP A 174 1.75 4.26 -65.17
CA ASP A 174 1.31 3.10 -65.96
C ASP A 174 0.15 2.35 -65.29
N LEU A 175 0.22 2.17 -63.96
CA LEU A 175 -0.79 1.46 -63.18
C LEU A 175 -2.15 2.19 -63.15
N LEU A 176 -2.12 3.52 -62.99
CA LEU A 176 -3.34 4.35 -62.86
C LEU A 176 -3.72 5.07 -64.16
N LYS A 177 -2.99 4.81 -65.25
CA LYS A 177 -3.17 5.45 -66.57
C LYS A 177 -3.23 6.97 -66.44
N LEU A 178 -2.25 7.54 -65.74
CA LEU A 178 -2.13 8.99 -65.57
C LEU A 178 -1.64 9.63 -66.88
N ASP A 179 -2.13 10.83 -67.16
CA ASP A 179 -1.76 11.57 -68.38
C ASP A 179 -0.27 11.96 -68.32
N GLU A 180 0.19 12.41 -67.16
CA GLU A 180 1.57 12.81 -66.89
C GLU A 180 2.21 11.95 -65.79
N THR A 181 3.54 11.87 -65.81
CA THR A 181 4.29 11.20 -64.74
C THR A 181 4.28 12.08 -63.50
N PRO A 182 3.79 11.59 -62.35
CA PRO A 182 3.72 12.41 -61.15
C PRO A 182 5.12 12.76 -60.62
N LEU A 183 5.34 14.04 -60.29
CA LEU A 183 6.58 14.48 -59.67
C LEU A 183 6.63 14.03 -58.20
N LEU A 184 7.62 13.21 -57.88
CA LEU A 184 7.85 12.68 -56.53
C LEU A 184 9.11 13.32 -55.93
N ASP A 185 9.00 13.78 -54.68
CA ASP A 185 10.16 14.27 -53.92
C ASP A 185 11.06 13.11 -53.50
N ARG A 186 10.44 12.00 -53.08
CA ARG A 186 11.13 10.83 -52.54
C ARG A 186 10.24 9.60 -52.57
N ALA A 187 10.77 8.47 -53.04
CA ALA A 187 10.17 7.16 -52.80
C ALA A 187 11.21 6.22 -52.21
N HIS A 188 10.83 5.49 -51.16
CA HIS A 188 11.70 4.50 -50.53
C HIS A 188 10.86 3.41 -49.87
N ARG A 189 11.42 2.20 -49.74
CA ARG A 189 10.80 1.15 -48.94
C ARG A 189 10.91 1.49 -47.45
N THR A 190 9.93 1.00 -46.69
CA THR A 190 10.00 1.03 -45.23
C THR A 190 11.27 0.34 -44.71
N LEU A 191 11.83 0.89 -43.62
CA LEU A 191 13.02 0.39 -42.91
C LEU A 191 12.69 -0.88 -42.10
N ARG A 192 12.23 -1.93 -42.78
CA ARG A 192 12.05 -3.27 -42.21
C ARG A 192 13.04 -4.23 -42.87
N GLU A 193 13.35 -5.33 -42.20
CA GLU A 193 14.14 -6.40 -42.79
C GLU A 193 13.49 -6.90 -44.09
N ARG A 194 14.33 -7.28 -45.05
CA ARG A 194 13.88 -7.83 -46.31
C ARG A 194 13.07 -9.11 -46.05
N PRO A 195 11.77 -9.15 -46.39
CA PRO A 195 10.94 -10.32 -46.18
C PRO A 195 11.45 -11.49 -47.05
N LYS A 196 11.24 -12.72 -46.56
CA LYS A 196 11.55 -13.93 -47.34
C LYS A 196 10.63 -14.03 -48.55
N GLU A 197 11.10 -14.71 -49.58
CA GLU A 197 10.30 -14.96 -50.78
C GLU A 197 8.99 -15.68 -50.40
N GLY A 198 7.86 -15.18 -50.91
CA GLY A 198 6.51 -15.66 -50.56
C GLY A 198 5.80 -14.89 -49.44
N THR A 199 6.50 -14.02 -48.70
CA THR A 199 5.86 -13.11 -47.72
C THR A 199 5.54 -11.74 -48.34
N LEU A 200 4.70 -10.94 -47.68
CA LEU A 200 4.25 -9.65 -48.20
C LEU A 200 5.44 -8.67 -48.39
N PRO A 201 5.62 -8.07 -49.58
CA PRO A 201 6.69 -7.10 -49.83
C PRO A 201 6.59 -5.86 -48.93
N ARG A 202 7.73 -5.23 -48.62
CA ARG A 202 7.75 -4.01 -47.82
C ARG A 202 7.03 -2.86 -48.53
N PRO A 203 6.12 -2.13 -47.86
CA PRO A 203 5.49 -0.96 -48.45
C PRO A 203 6.50 0.11 -48.85
N PHE A 204 6.19 0.84 -49.91
CA PHE A 204 6.80 2.11 -50.24
C PHE A 204 6.16 3.23 -49.44
N VAL A 205 6.99 4.16 -48.96
CA VAL A 205 6.58 5.48 -48.50
C VAL A 205 7.01 6.47 -49.57
N VAL A 206 6.02 7.14 -50.16
CA VAL A 206 6.19 8.03 -51.31
C VAL A 206 5.72 9.41 -50.92
N ARG A 207 6.56 10.42 -51.13
CA ARG A 207 6.19 11.83 -50.98
C ARG A 207 5.98 12.43 -52.36
N VAL A 208 4.75 12.84 -52.63
CA VAL A 208 4.38 13.54 -53.86
C VAL A 208 4.66 15.03 -53.68
N HIS A 209 5.22 15.68 -54.69
CA HIS A 209 5.58 17.10 -54.60
C HIS A 209 4.33 17.98 -54.40
N PHE A 210 3.29 17.74 -55.20
CA PHE A 210 2.04 18.51 -55.16
C PHE A 210 0.88 17.73 -54.52
N PHE A 211 0.20 18.37 -53.57
CA PHE A 211 -0.92 17.76 -52.83
C PHE A 211 -2.11 17.37 -53.73
N HIS A 212 -2.46 18.19 -54.72
CA HIS A 212 -3.58 17.89 -55.61
C HIS A 212 -3.31 16.64 -56.47
N ILE A 213 -2.06 16.43 -56.91
CA ILE A 213 -1.65 15.22 -57.63
C ILE A 213 -1.77 13.99 -56.72
N GLN A 214 -1.34 14.09 -55.46
CA GLN A 214 -1.51 13.00 -54.49
C GLN A 214 -2.98 12.65 -54.27
N SER A 215 -3.85 13.65 -54.15
CA SER A 215 -5.30 13.44 -54.02
C SER A 215 -5.91 12.76 -55.25
N GLN A 216 -5.50 13.17 -56.46
CA GLN A 216 -5.93 12.53 -57.71
C GLN A 216 -5.46 11.07 -57.80
N ILE A 217 -4.21 10.80 -57.43
CA ILE A 217 -3.66 9.43 -57.40
C ILE A 217 -4.48 8.55 -56.45
N LEU A 218 -4.74 9.02 -55.24
CA LEU A 218 -5.53 8.29 -54.24
C LEU A 218 -6.97 8.05 -54.71
N GLN A 219 -7.60 9.05 -55.32
CA GLN A 219 -8.94 8.94 -55.88
C GLN A 219 -8.98 7.89 -57.00
N ARG A 220 -8.11 8.01 -58.02
CA ARG A 220 -8.05 7.06 -59.14
C ARG A 220 -7.73 5.65 -58.66
N ALA A 221 -6.87 5.50 -57.65
CA ALA A 221 -6.54 4.21 -57.04
C ALA A 221 -7.75 3.55 -56.36
N GLY A 222 -8.61 4.35 -55.72
CA GLY A 222 -9.87 3.89 -55.14
C GLY A 222 -10.89 3.48 -56.21
N GLU A 223 -11.07 4.31 -57.23
CA GLU A 223 -12.00 4.08 -58.35
C GLU A 223 -11.61 2.86 -59.21
N SER A 224 -10.31 2.65 -59.39
CA SER A 224 -9.75 1.55 -60.20
C SER A 224 -9.49 0.27 -59.39
N SER A 225 -9.97 0.19 -58.14
CA SER A 225 -9.78 -0.97 -57.28
C SER A 225 -10.63 -2.16 -57.77
N PRO A 226 -10.09 -3.40 -57.84
CA PRO A 226 -8.75 -3.79 -57.42
C PRO A 226 -7.65 -3.49 -58.45
N LEU A 227 -6.58 -2.84 -58.00
CA LEU A 227 -5.38 -2.63 -58.81
C LEU A 227 -4.56 -3.93 -58.88
N LEU A 228 -4.28 -4.38 -60.10
CA LEU A 228 -3.48 -5.58 -60.36
C LEU A 228 -2.23 -5.22 -61.16
N TYR A 229 -1.08 -5.76 -60.73
CA TYR A 229 0.18 -5.67 -61.45
C TYR A 229 0.81 -7.07 -61.51
N ASN A 230 1.02 -7.60 -62.72
CA ASN A 230 1.53 -8.96 -62.95
C ASN A 230 0.77 -10.03 -62.13
N GLY A 231 -0.57 -9.93 -62.09
CA GLY A 231 -1.44 -10.83 -61.33
C GLY A 231 -1.40 -10.65 -59.79
N LYS A 232 -0.58 -9.73 -59.26
CA LYS A 232 -0.51 -9.42 -57.83
C LYS A 232 -1.30 -8.15 -57.52
N ARG A 233 -1.98 -8.14 -56.37
CA ARG A 233 -2.76 -6.98 -55.92
C ARG A 233 -1.84 -5.87 -55.42
N ILE A 234 -2.08 -4.67 -55.92
CA ILE A 234 -1.46 -3.43 -55.45
C ILE A 234 -2.50 -2.65 -54.65
N SER A 235 -2.06 -1.95 -53.61
CA SER A 235 -2.95 -1.09 -52.82
C SER A 235 -2.24 0.20 -52.47
N ILE A 236 -2.94 1.31 -52.60
CA ILE A 236 -2.41 2.66 -52.37
C ILE A 236 -3.27 3.30 -51.30
N PHE A 237 -2.64 3.82 -50.25
CA PHE A 237 -3.32 4.46 -49.13
C PHE A 237 -2.63 5.76 -48.74
N PRO A 238 -3.34 6.71 -48.10
CA PRO A 238 -2.71 7.83 -47.43
C PRO A 238 -1.74 7.35 -46.33
N ASP A 239 -0.67 8.11 -46.08
CA ASP A 239 0.28 7.83 -45.00
C ASP A 239 -0.16 8.52 -43.70
N TYR A 240 -1.07 7.87 -42.97
CA TYR A 240 -1.50 8.37 -41.67
C TYR A 240 -0.51 8.04 -40.55
N THR A 241 -0.51 8.87 -39.51
CA THR A 241 0.11 8.59 -38.22
C THR A 241 -0.50 7.36 -37.58
N SER A 242 0.21 6.73 -36.64
CA SER A 242 -0.29 5.52 -35.99
C SER A 242 -1.60 5.74 -35.23
N SER A 243 -1.80 6.92 -34.67
CA SER A 243 -2.98 7.24 -33.86
C SER A 243 -4.22 7.41 -34.73
N VAL A 244 -4.07 8.01 -35.92
CA VAL A 244 -5.16 8.12 -36.91
C VAL A 244 -5.42 6.79 -37.60
N ALA A 245 -4.38 6.04 -37.96
CA ALA A 245 -4.54 4.75 -38.64
C ALA A 245 -5.16 3.64 -37.78
N LYS A 246 -5.10 3.77 -36.44
CA LYS A 246 -5.73 2.84 -35.48
C LYS A 246 -7.22 3.15 -35.23
N LYS A 247 -7.68 4.35 -35.57
CA LYS A 247 -9.10 4.75 -35.46
C LYS A 247 -9.88 4.21 -36.65
#